data_AF-A0A1G5FUQ7-F1
#
_entry.id   AF-A0A1G5FUQ7-F1
#
_cell.length_a   1.000
_cell.length_b   1.000
_cell.length_c   1.000
_cell.angle_alpha   90.00
_cell.angle_beta   90.00
_cell.angle_gamma   90.00
#
_symmetry.space_group_name_H-M   'P 1'
#
loop_
_entity.id
_entity.type
_entity.pdbx_description
1 polymer ?
#
loop_
_entity_poly.entity_id
_entity_poly.type
_entity_poly.pdbx_seq_one_letter_code
_entity_poly.pdbx_strand_id
1 'polypeptide(L)'
;MDSKYRLAEAMKSCMKTTTVENITVKQIVEKCGVSRQTFYRNFIDKYDLINWYFDRLLEVSFKEMGSREALREGLIRKFKYIREEKVFFQAAFKVDDQNNLKEHDFIMIFEFYCRLIREKTGNLPDKKIRKLLEMYCQSSIYMTVQWVLKGLKESEEELADLMIEAMPARLDELFRTMNIL
;
A
#
# COMPACT_ATOMS: atom_id res chain seq x y z
N MET A 1 15.73 9.16 -15.70
CA MET A 1 14.46 8.62 -15.15
C MET A 1 14.45 7.13 -15.45
N ASP A 2 14.39 6.29 -14.41
CA ASP A 2 14.43 4.82 -14.53
C ASP A 2 13.26 4.32 -15.41
N SER A 3 13.52 3.30 -16.24
CA SER A 3 12.55 2.72 -17.16
C SER A 3 11.31 2.18 -16.45
N LYS A 4 11.46 1.75 -15.19
CA LYS A 4 10.34 1.29 -14.34
C LYS A 4 9.33 2.40 -14.05
N TYR A 5 9.80 3.60 -13.70
CA TYR A 5 8.91 4.75 -13.46
C TYR A 5 8.20 5.19 -14.75
N ARG A 6 8.88 5.17 -15.90
CA ARG A 6 8.23 5.48 -17.18
C ARG A 6 7.12 4.48 -17.53
N LEU A 7 7.33 3.20 -17.22
CA LEU A 7 6.31 2.16 -17.36
C LEU A 7 5.12 2.38 -16.42
N ALA A 8 5.38 2.78 -15.16
CA ALA A 8 4.31 3.12 -14.21
C ALA A 8 3.48 4.34 -14.68
N GLU A 9 4.13 5.40 -15.18
CA GLU A 9 3.44 6.56 -15.75
C GLU A 9 2.62 6.19 -17.00
N ALA A 10 3.14 5.30 -17.85
CA ALA A 10 2.40 4.78 -18.99
C ALA A 10 1.15 4.00 -18.53
N MET A 11 1.28 3.13 -17.53
CA MET A 11 0.17 2.40 -16.93
C MET A 11 -0.88 3.34 -16.33
N LYS A 12 -0.46 4.34 -15.55
CA LYS A 12 -1.31 5.38 -14.99
C LYS A 12 -2.06 6.14 -16.09
N SER A 13 -1.42 6.42 -17.22
CA SER A 13 -2.11 7.04 -18.35
C SER A 13 -3.15 6.11 -19.00
N CYS A 14 -2.90 4.79 -19.07
CA CYS A 14 -3.87 3.83 -19.59
C CYS A 14 -5.08 3.68 -18.65
N MET A 15 -4.85 3.68 -17.33
CA MET A 15 -5.89 3.57 -16.29
C MET A 15 -6.91 4.73 -16.32
N LYS A 16 -6.58 5.86 -16.95
CA LYS A 16 -7.52 6.99 -17.12
C LYS A 16 -8.70 6.66 -18.02
N THR A 17 -8.55 5.71 -18.94
CA THR A 17 -9.57 5.42 -19.98
C THR A 17 -9.93 3.95 -20.09
N THR A 18 -9.13 3.05 -19.50
CA THR A 18 -9.29 1.60 -19.62
C THR A 18 -9.19 0.96 -18.24
N THR A 19 -10.06 -0.01 -17.96
CA THR A 19 -9.97 -0.80 -16.71
C THR A 19 -8.70 -1.63 -16.68
N VAL A 20 -8.16 -1.90 -15.49
CA VAL A 20 -6.88 -2.61 -15.34
C VAL A 20 -6.90 -3.95 -16.05
N GLU A 21 -8.00 -4.69 -15.96
CA GLU A 21 -8.23 -6.00 -16.58
C GLU A 21 -8.07 -5.95 -18.09
N ASN A 22 -8.53 -4.87 -18.72
CA ASN A 22 -8.50 -4.68 -20.18
C ASN A 22 -7.21 -4.03 -20.69
N ILE A 23 -6.36 -3.49 -19.82
CA ILE A 23 -5.06 -2.97 -20.23
C ILE A 23 -4.14 -4.14 -20.58
N THR A 24 -3.49 -4.04 -21.73
CA THR A 24 -2.50 -5.00 -22.22
C THR A 24 -1.08 -4.46 -22.06
N VAL A 25 -0.10 -5.35 -21.90
CA VAL A 25 1.33 -4.98 -21.93
C VAL A 25 1.68 -4.24 -23.23
N LYS A 26 1.02 -4.56 -24.35
CA LYS A 26 1.22 -3.86 -25.63
C LYS A 26 0.91 -2.36 -25.50
N GLN A 27 -0.27 -2.01 -24.96
CA GLN A 27 -0.67 -0.61 -24.78
C GLN A 27 0.30 0.14 -23.86
N ILE A 28 0.74 -0.50 -22.77
CA ILE A 28 1.69 0.11 -21.82
C ILE A 28 3.02 0.43 -22.52
N VAL A 29 3.60 -0.54 -23.24
CA VAL A 29 4.91 -0.34 -23.86
C VAL A 29 4.87 0.61 -25.05
N GLU A 30 3.77 0.62 -25.82
CA GLU A 30 3.53 1.61 -26.88
C GLU A 30 3.45 3.02 -26.29
N LYS A 31 2.70 3.20 -25.19
CA LYS A 31 2.58 4.48 -24.49
C LYS A 31 3.91 4.93 -23.88
N CYS A 32 4.68 4.00 -23.32
CA CYS A 32 5.98 4.28 -22.71
C CYS A 32 7.10 4.54 -23.73
N GLY A 33 6.98 4.00 -24.96
CA GLY A 33 8.02 4.02 -25.98
C GLY A 33 9.17 3.04 -25.70
N VAL A 34 8.86 1.84 -25.21
CA VAL A 34 9.84 0.76 -24.97
C VAL A 34 9.39 -0.56 -25.61
N SER A 35 10.26 -1.57 -25.66
CA SER A 35 9.89 -2.90 -26.17
C SER A 35 9.20 -3.76 -25.10
N ARG A 36 8.41 -4.76 -25.53
CA ARG A 36 7.89 -5.82 -24.63
C ARG A 36 8.99 -6.53 -23.86
N GLN A 37 10.13 -6.78 -24.48
CA GLN A 37 11.29 -7.37 -23.81
C GLN A 37 11.79 -6.49 -22.67
N THR A 38 11.76 -5.16 -22.83
CA THR A 38 12.10 -4.23 -21.75
C THR A 38 11.07 -4.26 -20.62
N PHE A 39 9.78 -4.42 -20.93
CA PHE A 39 8.77 -4.63 -19.89
C PHE A 39 9.05 -5.91 -19.09
N TYR A 40 9.18 -7.06 -19.77
CA TYR A 40 9.34 -8.35 -19.10
C TYR A 40 10.68 -8.54 -18.41
N ARG A 41 11.68 -7.70 -18.71
CA ARG A 41 12.91 -7.62 -17.91
C ARG A 41 12.68 -7.00 -16.53
N ASN A 42 11.64 -6.18 -16.39
CA ASN A 42 11.34 -5.43 -15.17
C ASN A 42 10.16 -5.99 -14.39
N PHE A 43 9.14 -6.51 -15.08
CA PHE A 43 7.87 -6.92 -14.49
C PHE A 43 7.35 -8.20 -15.15
N ILE A 44 6.84 -9.12 -14.34
CA ILE A 44 6.28 -10.39 -14.83
C ILE A 44 4.96 -10.13 -15.57
N ASP A 45 4.13 -9.22 -15.05
CA ASP A 45 2.87 -8.78 -15.64
C ASP A 45 2.52 -7.33 -15.24
N LYS A 46 1.31 -6.89 -15.60
CA LYS A 46 0.81 -5.53 -15.27
C LYS A 46 0.47 -5.33 -13.79
N TYR A 47 0.15 -6.41 -13.06
CA TYR A 47 -0.16 -6.34 -11.64
C TYR A 47 1.12 -6.20 -10.81
N ASP A 48 2.18 -6.90 -11.21
CA ASP A 48 3.54 -6.74 -10.67
C ASP A 48 4.06 -5.31 -10.85
N LEU A 49 3.81 -4.68 -12.00
CA LEU A 49 4.09 -3.25 -12.19
C LEU A 49 3.30 -2.35 -11.20
N ILE A 50 2.02 -2.66 -10.98
CA ILE A 50 1.17 -1.91 -10.04
C ILE A 50 1.71 -2.04 -8.61
N ASN A 51 2.00 -3.27 -8.18
CA ASN A 51 2.49 -3.58 -6.85
C ASN A 51 3.88 -2.97 -6.63
N TRP A 52 4.78 -3.04 -7.62
CA TRP A 52 6.07 -2.35 -7.55
C TRP A 52 5.94 -0.84 -7.39
N TYR A 53 4.99 -0.21 -8.10
CA TYR A 53 4.77 1.23 -7.97
C TYR A 53 4.23 1.57 -6.57
N PHE A 54 3.34 0.72 -6.03
CA PHE A 54 2.86 0.84 -4.66
C PHE A 54 3.96 0.62 -3.61
N ASP A 55 4.91 -0.29 -3.86
CA ASP A 55 6.05 -0.49 -2.97
C ASP A 55 6.89 0.76 -2.86
N ARG A 56 7.05 1.54 -3.94
CA ARG A 56 7.78 2.82 -3.89
C ARG A 56 7.09 3.82 -2.97
N LEU A 57 5.76 3.83 -2.94
CA LEU A 57 5.00 4.59 -1.96
C LEU A 57 5.28 4.09 -0.54
N LEU A 58 5.10 2.80 -0.31
CA LEU A 58 5.23 2.23 1.03
C LEU A 58 6.64 2.36 1.58
N GLU A 59 7.67 2.23 0.76
CA GLU A 59 9.06 2.49 1.14
C GLU A 59 9.24 3.92 1.68
N VAL A 60 8.63 4.93 1.06
CA VAL A 60 8.70 6.32 1.53
C VAL A 60 7.92 6.50 2.85
N SER A 61 6.78 5.82 2.98
CA SER A 61 5.90 5.98 4.15
C SER A 61 6.38 5.20 5.37
N PHE A 62 6.87 3.97 5.20
CA PHE A 62 7.24 3.08 6.30
C PHE A 62 8.70 3.20 6.73
N LYS A 63 9.60 3.74 5.90
CA LYS A 63 11.03 3.83 6.24
C LYS A 63 11.30 4.66 7.50
N GLU A 64 10.47 5.65 7.81
CA GLU A 64 10.61 6.47 9.03
C GLU A 64 9.68 6.04 10.17
N MET A 65 8.63 5.28 9.84
CA MET A 65 7.60 4.83 10.78
C MET A 65 8.21 3.88 11.83
N GLY A 66 8.00 4.19 13.12
CA GLY A 66 8.44 3.36 14.25
C GLY A 66 9.92 3.49 14.65
N SER A 67 10.76 4.11 13.82
CA SER A 67 12.17 4.38 14.13
C SER A 67 12.42 5.84 14.53
N ARG A 68 11.80 6.79 13.82
CA ARG A 68 11.93 8.24 14.06
C ARG A 68 10.59 8.97 14.09
N GLU A 69 9.56 8.38 13.49
CA GLU A 69 8.23 8.97 13.33
C GLU A 69 7.15 8.09 13.98
N ALA A 70 6.15 8.73 14.58
CA ALA A 70 4.98 8.06 15.15
C ALA A 70 4.13 7.38 14.06
N LEU A 71 3.43 6.30 14.41
CA LEU A 71 2.58 5.56 13.46
C LEU A 71 1.58 6.47 12.73
N ARG A 72 1.00 7.43 13.45
CA ARG A 72 0.04 8.41 12.93
C ARG A 72 0.56 9.16 11.70
N GLU A 73 1.76 9.72 11.80
CA GLU A 73 2.31 10.55 10.75
C GLU A 73 2.70 9.73 9.52
N GLY A 74 3.20 8.51 9.71
CA GLY A 74 3.45 7.59 8.61
C GLY A 74 2.15 7.15 7.90
N LEU A 75 1.04 6.98 8.63
CA LEU A 75 -0.29 6.74 8.03
C LEU A 75 -0.76 7.95 7.21
N ILE A 76 -0.62 9.17 7.75
CA ILE A 76 -0.97 10.40 7.04
C ILE A 76 -0.16 10.53 5.75
N ARG A 77 1.14 10.26 5.77
CA ARG A 77 1.99 10.26 4.55
C ARG A 77 1.50 9.25 3.53
N LYS A 78 1.18 8.02 3.95
CA LYS A 78 0.60 6.99 3.06
C LYS A 78 -0.68 7.52 2.41
N PHE A 79 -1.60 8.07 3.19
CA PHE A 79 -2.88 8.57 2.68
C PHE A 79 -2.73 9.80 1.77
N LYS A 80 -1.78 10.71 2.06
CA LYS A 80 -1.50 11.88 1.22
C LYS A 80 -1.08 11.45 -0.18
N TYR A 81 -0.16 10.50 -0.28
CA TYR A 81 0.26 9.99 -1.57
C TYR A 81 -0.88 9.24 -2.28
N ILE A 82 -1.68 8.45 -1.57
CA ILE A 82 -2.87 7.81 -2.17
C ILE A 82 -3.82 8.86 -2.76
N ARG A 83 -4.01 10.00 -2.09
CA ARG A 83 -4.81 11.11 -2.61
C ARG A 83 -4.16 11.76 -3.83
N GLU A 84 -2.86 12.03 -3.79
CA GLU A 84 -2.10 12.59 -4.92
C GLU A 84 -2.20 11.69 -6.16
N GLU A 85 -2.17 10.38 -5.96
CA GLU A 85 -2.23 9.35 -6.99
C GLU A 85 -3.64 8.74 -7.15
N LYS A 86 -4.70 9.47 -6.78
CA LYS A 86 -6.07 8.93 -6.67
C LYS A 86 -6.56 8.14 -7.88
N VAL A 87 -6.24 8.56 -9.10
CA VAL A 87 -6.71 7.89 -10.32
C VAL A 87 -6.10 6.50 -10.44
N PHE A 88 -4.82 6.38 -10.12
CA PHE A 88 -4.11 5.12 -10.12
C PHE A 88 -4.70 4.17 -9.08
N PHE A 89 -4.83 4.64 -7.83
CA PHE A 89 -5.33 3.80 -6.74
C PHE A 89 -6.81 3.44 -6.87
N GLN A 90 -7.65 4.33 -7.40
CA GLN A 90 -9.05 4.01 -7.70
C GLN A 90 -9.17 2.93 -8.78
N ALA A 91 -8.28 2.89 -9.76
CA ALA A 91 -8.26 1.83 -10.76
C ALA A 91 -7.69 0.53 -10.18
N ALA A 92 -6.57 0.61 -9.46
CA ALA A 92 -5.89 -0.55 -8.91
C ALA A 92 -6.70 -1.28 -7.81
N PHE A 93 -7.38 -0.57 -6.91
CA PHE A 93 -8.17 -1.19 -5.84
C PHE A 93 -9.49 -1.83 -6.32
N LYS A 94 -9.91 -1.59 -7.56
CA LYS A 94 -11.08 -2.27 -8.15
C LYS A 94 -10.77 -3.69 -8.62
N VAL A 95 -9.49 -4.01 -8.80
CA VAL A 95 -9.04 -5.32 -9.25
C VAL A 95 -9.29 -6.34 -8.15
N ASP A 96 -9.88 -7.48 -8.50
CA ASP A 96 -10.10 -8.63 -7.61
C ASP A 96 -9.61 -9.92 -8.27
N ASP A 97 -8.39 -9.86 -8.78
CA ASP A 97 -7.70 -10.95 -9.48
C ASP A 97 -6.47 -11.40 -8.65
N GLN A 98 -5.75 -12.41 -9.14
CA GLN A 98 -4.47 -12.81 -8.54
C GLN A 98 -3.48 -11.65 -8.52
N ASN A 99 -2.66 -11.57 -7.45
CA ASN A 99 -1.64 -10.52 -7.27
C ASN A 99 -2.25 -9.10 -7.19
N ASN A 100 -3.49 -8.97 -6.71
CA ASN A 100 -4.13 -7.67 -6.58
C ASN A 100 -3.51 -6.81 -5.48
N LEU A 101 -3.71 -5.50 -5.62
CA LEU A 101 -3.11 -4.51 -4.72
C LEU A 101 -3.59 -4.65 -3.26
N LYS A 102 -4.81 -5.16 -3.00
CA LYS A 102 -5.35 -5.29 -1.63
C LYS A 102 -4.60 -6.37 -0.86
N GLU A 103 -4.37 -7.51 -1.48
CA GLU A 103 -3.60 -8.61 -0.90
C GLU A 103 -2.14 -8.21 -0.70
N HIS A 104 -1.55 -7.52 -1.69
CA HIS A 104 -0.19 -7.01 -1.59
C HIS A 104 -0.02 -5.99 -0.45
N ASP A 105 -0.93 -5.02 -0.31
CA ASP A 105 -0.93 -4.05 0.80
C ASP A 105 -1.11 -4.75 2.16
N PHE A 106 -1.98 -5.76 2.25
CA PHE A 106 -2.13 -6.56 3.47
C PHE A 106 -0.81 -7.22 3.89
N ILE A 107 -0.14 -7.92 2.98
CA ILE A 107 1.13 -8.61 3.26
C ILE A 107 2.16 -7.60 3.74
N MET A 108 2.31 -6.48 3.04
CA MET A 108 3.30 -5.44 3.35
C MET A 108 3.08 -4.81 4.72
N ILE A 109 1.84 -4.43 5.07
CA ILE A 109 1.51 -3.86 6.39
C ILE A 109 1.71 -4.90 7.50
N PHE A 110 1.26 -6.13 7.28
CA PHE A 110 1.37 -7.18 8.27
C PHE A 110 2.83 -7.51 8.59
N GLU A 111 3.67 -7.65 7.55
CA GLU A 111 5.10 -7.88 7.69
C GLU A 111 5.82 -6.68 8.30
N PHE A 112 5.38 -5.46 8.01
CA PHE A 112 5.87 -4.24 8.66
C PHE A 112 5.66 -4.32 10.18
N TYR A 113 4.44 -4.59 10.66
CA TYR A 113 4.18 -4.70 12.11
C TYR A 113 4.94 -5.87 12.74
N CYS A 114 5.03 -7.02 12.07
CA CYS A 114 5.81 -8.16 12.56
C CYS A 114 7.30 -7.82 12.71
N ARG A 115 7.89 -7.09 11.74
CA ARG A 115 9.27 -6.61 11.83
C ARG A 115 9.44 -5.58 12.94
N LEU A 116 8.53 -4.61 13.02
CA LEU A 116 8.59 -3.56 14.04
C LEU A 116 8.57 -4.13 15.47
N ILE A 117 7.69 -5.11 15.73
CA ILE A 117 7.66 -5.82 17.01
C ILE A 117 8.98 -6.56 17.26
N ARG A 118 9.51 -7.25 16.25
CA ARG A 118 10.79 -7.95 16.36
C ARG A 118 11.95 -7.02 16.65
N GLU A 119 12.01 -5.87 16.00
CA GLU A 119 13.07 -4.87 16.17
C GLU A 119 13.02 -4.24 17.58
N LYS A 120 11.82 -3.98 18.11
CA LYS A 120 11.64 -3.34 19.43
C LYS A 120 11.73 -4.31 20.60
N THR A 121 11.32 -5.57 20.43
CA THR A 121 11.22 -6.55 21.52
C THR A 121 12.24 -7.69 21.44
N GLY A 122 12.95 -7.82 20.32
CA GLY A 122 13.82 -8.96 20.02
C GLY A 122 13.08 -10.25 19.63
N ASN A 123 11.76 -10.28 19.72
CA ASN A 123 10.95 -11.49 19.52
C ASN A 123 9.92 -11.32 18.40
N LEU A 124 9.60 -12.42 17.71
CA LEU A 124 8.47 -12.42 16.79
C LEU A 124 7.15 -12.29 17.59
N PRO A 125 6.11 -11.65 17.01
CA PRO A 125 4.80 -11.61 17.65
C PRO A 125 4.27 -13.01 17.89
N ASP A 126 3.73 -13.24 19.09
CA ASP A 126 3.09 -14.50 19.44
C ASP A 126 1.83 -14.76 18.59
N LYS A 127 1.28 -15.98 18.68
CA LYS A 127 0.11 -16.39 17.89
C LYS A 127 -1.11 -15.48 18.10
N LYS A 128 -1.32 -14.96 19.31
CA LYS A 128 -2.45 -14.08 19.62
C LYS A 128 -2.24 -12.69 19.05
N ILE A 129 -1.04 -12.12 19.20
CA ILE A 129 -0.67 -10.83 18.60
C ILE A 129 -0.75 -10.90 17.08
N ARG A 130 -0.26 -11.98 16.46
CA ARG A 130 -0.38 -12.20 15.01
C ARG A 130 -1.84 -12.18 14.54
N LYS A 131 -2.73 -12.91 15.21
CA LYS A 131 -4.17 -12.90 14.86
C LYS A 131 -4.81 -11.51 15.03
N LEU A 132 -4.42 -10.77 16.07
CA LEU A 132 -4.90 -9.40 16.26
C LEU A 132 -4.40 -8.48 15.14
N LEU A 133 -3.14 -8.61 14.73
CA LEU A 133 -2.58 -7.89 13.60
C LEU A 133 -3.27 -8.25 12.29
N GLU A 134 -3.54 -9.54 12.04
CA GLU A 134 -4.27 -9.99 10.85
C GLU A 134 -5.64 -9.31 10.76
N MET A 135 -6.43 -9.35 11.84
CA MET A 135 -7.75 -8.70 11.88
C MET A 135 -7.64 -7.19 11.69
N TYR A 136 -6.73 -6.54 12.42
CA TYR A 136 -6.51 -5.10 12.33
C TYR A 136 -6.09 -4.67 10.92
N CYS A 137 -5.09 -5.33 10.33
CA CYS A 137 -4.62 -5.03 8.98
C CYS A 137 -5.74 -5.23 7.95
N GLN A 138 -6.52 -6.31 8.03
CA GLN A 138 -7.65 -6.53 7.13
C GLN A 138 -8.68 -5.40 7.22
N SER A 139 -9.04 -4.97 8.43
CA SER A 139 -9.93 -3.83 8.63
C SER A 139 -9.34 -2.52 8.08
N SER A 140 -8.05 -2.26 8.28
CA SER A 140 -7.37 -1.08 7.74
C SER A 140 -7.32 -1.05 6.21
N ILE A 141 -7.05 -2.20 5.57
CA ILE A 141 -7.09 -2.33 4.11
C ILE A 141 -8.50 -2.09 3.59
N TYR A 142 -9.49 -2.73 4.20
CA TYR A 142 -10.89 -2.53 3.83
C TYR A 142 -11.28 -1.05 3.89
N MET A 143 -10.96 -0.36 4.99
CA MET A 143 -11.29 1.05 5.15
C MET A 143 -10.54 1.94 4.16
N THR A 144 -9.27 1.66 3.87
CA THR A 144 -8.49 2.38 2.85
C THR A 144 -9.13 2.23 1.46
N VAL A 145 -9.54 1.01 1.09
CA VAL A 145 -10.23 0.75 -0.18
C VAL A 145 -11.55 1.50 -0.24
N GLN A 146 -12.36 1.45 0.82
CA GLN A 146 -13.63 2.17 0.87
C GLN A 146 -13.44 3.68 0.74
N TRP A 147 -12.46 4.25 1.44
CA TRP A 147 -12.11 5.66 1.35
C TRP A 147 -11.76 6.07 -0.08
N VAL A 148 -10.90 5.31 -0.75
CA VAL A 148 -10.50 5.57 -2.14
C VAL A 148 -11.68 5.47 -3.11
N LEU A 149 -12.46 4.40 -3.01
CA LEU A 149 -13.57 4.13 -3.94
C LEU A 149 -14.78 5.04 -3.73
N LYS A 150 -14.99 5.55 -2.50
CA LYS A 150 -16.08 6.49 -2.17
C LYS A 150 -15.71 7.97 -2.35
N GLY A 151 -14.54 8.25 -2.92
CA GLY A 151 -14.14 9.59 -3.32
C GLY A 151 -13.32 10.38 -2.31
N LEU A 152 -12.63 9.70 -1.39
CA LEU A 152 -11.66 10.29 -0.46
C LEU A 152 -12.27 11.40 0.40
N LYS A 153 -13.44 11.10 1.01
CA LYS A 153 -14.30 12.09 1.68
C LYS A 153 -13.67 12.64 2.96
N GLU A 154 -13.17 11.74 3.79
CA GLU A 154 -12.42 12.05 5.00
C GLU A 154 -11.05 12.64 4.64
N SER A 155 -10.51 13.50 5.49
CA SER A 155 -9.11 13.92 5.40
C SER A 155 -8.16 12.76 5.72
N GLU A 156 -6.90 12.90 5.33
CA GLU A 156 -5.84 11.95 5.62
C GLU A 156 -5.62 11.81 7.13
N GLU A 157 -5.72 12.93 7.86
CA GLU A 157 -5.65 12.97 9.31
C GLU A 157 -6.84 12.25 9.96
N GLU A 158 -8.08 12.52 9.51
CA GLU A 158 -9.29 11.86 10.02
C GLU A 158 -9.24 10.34 9.83
N LEU A 159 -8.79 9.88 8.66
CA LEU A 159 -8.67 8.45 8.40
C LEU A 159 -7.55 7.81 9.23
N ALA A 160 -6.41 8.49 9.39
CA ALA A 160 -5.31 8.01 10.23
C ALA A 160 -5.71 7.89 11.70
N ASP A 161 -6.42 8.89 12.22
CA ASP A 161 -6.92 8.89 13.59
C ASP A 161 -7.94 7.77 13.79
N LEU A 162 -8.85 7.55 12.84
CA LEU A 162 -9.78 6.42 12.87
C LEU A 162 -9.07 5.05 12.86
N MET A 163 -7.99 4.90 12.07
CA MET A 163 -7.22 3.65 12.07
C MET A 163 -6.56 3.40 13.43
N ILE A 164 -6.01 4.44 14.07
CA ILE A 164 -5.40 4.33 15.39
C ILE A 164 -6.47 4.00 16.45
N GLU A 165 -7.61 4.68 16.43
CA GLU A 165 -8.72 4.42 17.36
C GLU A 165 -9.28 2.99 17.22
N ALA A 166 -9.34 2.46 16.00
CA ALA A 166 -9.80 1.11 15.73
C ALA A 166 -8.80 0.02 16.18
N MET A 167 -7.62 0.39 16.68
CA MET A 167 -6.61 -0.58 17.09
C MET A 167 -7.10 -1.40 18.29
N PRO A 168 -7.03 -2.74 18.24
CA PRO A 168 -7.37 -3.59 19.37
C PRO A 168 -6.57 -3.19 20.61
N ALA A 169 -7.21 -3.10 21.79
CA ALA A 169 -6.59 -2.61 23.02
C ALA A 169 -5.24 -3.27 23.36
N ARG A 170 -5.09 -4.58 23.10
CA ARG A 170 -3.84 -5.31 23.33
C ARG A 170 -2.71 -4.93 22.36
N LEU A 171 -3.05 -4.52 21.14
CA LEU A 171 -2.07 -3.96 20.19
C LEU A 171 -1.73 -2.51 20.54
N ASP A 172 -2.71 -1.69 20.94
CA ASP A 172 -2.48 -0.31 21.39
C ASP A 172 -1.53 -0.28 22.60
N GLU A 173 -1.80 -1.09 23.63
CA GLU A 173 -0.93 -1.22 24.81
C GLU A 173 0.49 -1.62 24.40
N LEU A 174 0.63 -2.64 23.56
CA LEU A 174 1.93 -3.10 23.06
C LEU A 174 2.65 -1.97 22.31
N PHE A 175 1.97 -1.25 21.42
CA PHE A 175 2.58 -0.20 20.60
C PHE A 175 2.99 1.03 21.42
N ARG A 176 2.23 1.37 22.47
CA ARG A 176 2.62 2.40 23.45
C ARG A 176 3.86 2.01 24.23
N THR A 177 3.97 0.76 24.71
CA THR A 177 5.20 0.30 25.39
C THR A 177 6.45 0.34 24.50
N MET A 178 6.27 0.31 23.17
CA MET A 178 7.34 0.44 22.18
C MET A 178 7.59 1.88 21.70
N ASN A 179 6.88 2.88 22.26
CA ASN A 179 6.90 4.29 21.85
C ASN A 179 6.62 4.50 20.35
N ILE A 180 5.63 3.78 19.81
CA ILE A 180 5.17 3.90 18.40
C ILE A 180 3.92 4.78 18.29
N LEU A 181 3.08 4.73 19.32
CA LEU A 181 1.83 5.48 19.50
C LEU A 181 1.98 6.54 20.60
#